data_AF-A0A531MGN6-F1
#
_entry.id   AF-A0A531MGN6-F1
#
_cell.length_a   1.000
_cell.length_b   1.000
_cell.length_c   1.000
_cell.angle_alpha   90.00
_cell.angle_beta   90.00
_cell.angle_gamma   90.00
#
_symmetry.space_group_name_H-M   'P 1'
#
loop_
_entity.id
_entity.type
_entity.pdbx_description
1 polymer ?
#
loop_
_entity_poly.entity_id
_entity_poly.type
_entity_poly.pdbx_seq_one_letter_code
_entity_poly.pdbx_strand_id
1 'polypeptide(L)'
;MQSTLSAVDVSSSTESSSTAVSWGPIIAGAFAASTLTFILMLLGSGLGLTMVSPWSGSGASISTFAVSTAIWLVIVQWLSSAVGGYLAGRLRTKWVGIHTDEVYFRDTAHGFLAWALATLLVVGVLGSALSAAIGSGVQAASTAASGAAMGASAGASANANGASADNATSYLV
;
A
#
# COMPACT_ATOMS: atom_id res chain seq x y z
N MET A 1 -50.27 -30.39 -53.38
CA MET A 1 -49.33 -29.27 -53.31
C MET A 1 -48.85 -29.18 -51.87
N GLN A 2 -47.64 -29.68 -51.58
CA GLN A 2 -47.08 -29.76 -50.23
C GLN A 2 -46.40 -28.43 -49.92
N SER A 3 -46.94 -27.66 -48.99
CA SER A 3 -46.36 -26.41 -48.52
C SER A 3 -45.06 -26.70 -47.78
N THR A 4 -43.91 -26.37 -48.38
CA THR A 4 -42.61 -26.39 -47.73
C THR A 4 -42.53 -25.19 -46.79
N LEU A 5 -42.92 -25.38 -45.53
CA LEU A 5 -42.60 -24.44 -44.46
C LEU A 5 -41.09 -24.54 -44.21
N SER A 6 -40.31 -23.60 -44.75
CA SER A 6 -38.93 -23.38 -44.30
C SER A 6 -38.99 -23.08 -42.82
N ALA A 7 -38.65 -24.08 -41.99
CA ALA A 7 -38.36 -23.86 -40.59
C ALA A 7 -37.22 -22.84 -40.54
N VAL A 8 -37.53 -21.61 -40.11
CA VAL A 8 -36.52 -20.68 -39.65
C VAL A 8 -35.87 -21.37 -38.47
N ASP A 9 -34.69 -21.92 -38.70
CA ASP A 9 -33.82 -22.44 -37.66
C ASP A 9 -33.37 -21.23 -36.84
N VAL A 10 -34.20 -20.85 -35.87
CA VAL A 10 -33.83 -19.89 -34.83
C VAL A 10 -32.76 -20.60 -34.03
N SER A 11 -31.51 -20.45 -34.49
CA SER A 11 -30.33 -20.88 -33.78
C SER A 11 -30.35 -20.15 -32.44
N SER A 12 -30.90 -20.81 -31.42
CA SER A 12 -30.87 -20.32 -30.05
C SER A 12 -29.43 -19.99 -29.73
N SER A 13 -29.14 -18.73 -29.38
CA SER A 13 -27.83 -18.34 -28.90
C SER A 13 -27.50 -19.23 -27.71
N THR A 14 -26.63 -20.22 -27.90
CA THR A 14 -26.14 -21.08 -26.84
C THR A 14 -25.24 -20.22 -25.95
N GLU A 15 -25.85 -19.48 -25.03
CA GLU A 15 -25.16 -18.76 -23.96
C GLU A 15 -24.31 -19.76 -23.19
N SER A 16 -23.00 -19.55 -23.18
CA SER A 16 -22.08 -20.43 -22.46
C SER A 16 -22.42 -20.37 -20.96
N SER A 17 -22.72 -21.51 -20.34
CA SER A 17 -23.02 -21.58 -18.90
C SER A 17 -21.78 -21.35 -18.01
N SER A 18 -20.65 -20.94 -18.58
CA SER A 18 -19.42 -20.67 -17.85
C SER A 18 -19.21 -19.19 -17.60
N THR A 19 -18.91 -18.88 -16.33
CA THR A 19 -18.56 -17.54 -15.86
C THR A 19 -17.44 -16.93 -16.71
N ALA A 20 -17.65 -15.71 -17.17
CA ALA A 20 -16.66 -15.01 -18.00
C ALA A 20 -15.39 -14.60 -17.23
N VAL A 21 -15.50 -14.50 -15.91
CA VAL A 21 -14.45 -14.12 -14.97
C VAL A 21 -13.85 -15.35 -14.29
N SER A 22 -12.53 -15.51 -14.40
CA SER A 22 -11.75 -16.53 -13.72
C SER A 22 -10.98 -15.92 -12.54
N TRP A 23 -11.44 -16.21 -11.32
CA TRP A 23 -10.88 -15.61 -10.11
C TRP A 23 -9.48 -16.13 -9.73
N GLY A 24 -9.17 -17.40 -10.01
CA GLY A 24 -7.85 -17.97 -9.71
C GLY A 24 -6.68 -17.17 -10.33
N PRO A 25 -6.70 -16.91 -11.65
CA PRO A 25 -5.71 -16.07 -12.32
C PRO A 25 -5.62 -14.65 -11.77
N ILE A 26 -6.77 -14.03 -11.47
CA ILE A 26 -6.84 -12.67 -10.91
C ILE A 26 -6.15 -12.60 -9.56
N ILE A 27 -6.45 -13.56 -8.68
CA ILE A 27 -5.86 -13.64 -7.34
C ILE A 27 -4.36 -13.87 -7.44
N ALA A 28 -3.91 -14.82 -8.29
CA ALA A 28 -2.49 -15.08 -8.49
C ALA A 28 -1.73 -13.84 -9.01
N GLY A 29 -2.28 -13.15 -10.01
CA GLY A 29 -1.73 -11.89 -10.52
C GLY A 29 -1.70 -10.78 -9.47
N ALA A 30 -2.74 -10.67 -8.64
CA ALA A 30 -2.83 -9.68 -7.58
C ALA A 30 -1.78 -9.92 -6.49
N PHE A 31 -1.55 -11.16 -6.07
CA PHE A 31 -0.49 -11.52 -5.12
C PHE A 31 0.90 -11.23 -5.68
N ALA A 32 1.14 -11.54 -6.96
CA ALA A 32 2.40 -11.24 -7.61
C ALA A 32 2.67 -9.72 -7.67
N ALA A 33 1.69 -8.92 -8.10
CA ALA A 33 1.80 -7.47 -8.11
C ALA A 33 2.02 -6.89 -6.71
N SER A 34 1.26 -7.37 -5.71
CA SER A 34 1.36 -6.87 -4.33
C SER A 34 2.74 -7.19 -3.74
N THR A 35 3.20 -8.43 -3.89
CA THR A 35 4.52 -8.86 -3.39
C THR A 35 5.65 -8.06 -4.04
N LEU A 36 5.57 -7.85 -5.35
CA LEU A 36 6.57 -7.05 -6.06
C LEU A 36 6.54 -5.58 -5.61
N THR A 37 5.34 -5.03 -5.37
CA THR A 37 5.18 -3.67 -4.80
C THR A 37 5.89 -3.57 -3.46
N PHE A 38 5.69 -4.54 -2.55
CA PHE A 38 6.37 -4.56 -1.26
C PHE A 38 7.89 -4.60 -1.41
N ILE A 39 8.43 -5.53 -2.21
CA ILE A 39 9.88 -5.66 -2.41
C ILE A 39 10.47 -4.35 -2.93
N LEU A 40 9.85 -3.72 -3.92
CA LEU A 40 10.33 -2.48 -4.50
C LEU A 40 10.15 -1.28 -3.56
N MET A 41 9.11 -1.27 -2.72
CA MET A 41 8.95 -0.27 -1.65
C MET A 41 10.06 -0.39 -0.60
N LEU A 42 10.38 -1.60 -0.16
CA LEU A 42 11.49 -1.84 0.77
C LEU A 42 12.82 -1.40 0.16
N LEU A 43 13.08 -1.78 -1.10
CA LEU A 43 14.28 -1.36 -1.81
C LEU A 43 14.36 0.17 -1.95
N GLY A 44 13.25 0.80 -2.34
CA GLY A 44 13.14 2.26 -2.44
C GLY A 44 13.37 2.98 -1.12
N SER A 45 12.88 2.41 -0.01
CA SER A 45 13.12 2.96 1.32
C SER A 45 14.62 2.92 1.66
N GLY A 46 15.30 1.81 1.35
CA GLY A 46 16.75 1.70 1.54
C GLY A 46 17.52 2.74 0.73
N LEU A 47 17.18 2.90 -0.55
CA LEU A 47 17.78 3.93 -1.41
C LEU A 47 17.48 5.35 -0.90
N GLY A 48 16.26 5.62 -0.46
CA GLY A 48 15.85 6.92 0.07
C GLY A 48 16.60 7.30 1.36
N LEU A 49 16.81 6.33 2.26
CA LEU A 49 17.54 6.55 3.50
C LEU A 49 19.01 6.93 3.27
N THR A 50 19.61 6.52 2.14
CA THR A 50 20.99 6.94 1.79
C THR A 50 21.10 8.45 1.49
N MET A 51 19.98 9.10 1.14
CA MET A 51 19.94 10.53 0.82
C MET A 51 19.65 11.42 2.04
N VAL A 52 19.24 10.83 3.18
CA VAL A 52 18.91 11.56 4.41
C VAL A 52 20.11 11.52 5.35
N SER A 53 20.57 12.70 5.77
CA SER A 53 21.62 12.83 6.78
C SER A 53 21.03 13.31 8.11
N PRO A 54 21.44 12.71 9.25
CA PRO A 54 21.00 13.17 10.58
C PRO A 54 21.66 14.49 11.01
N TRP A 55 22.69 14.95 10.28
CA TRP A 55 23.40 16.19 10.58
C TRP A 55 22.87 17.34 9.73
N SER A 56 22.60 18.47 10.38
CA SER A 56 22.05 19.67 9.73
C SER A 56 22.90 20.10 8.53
N GLY A 57 22.25 20.31 7.39
CA GLY A 57 22.89 20.82 6.16
C GLY A 57 23.68 19.80 5.33
N SER A 58 23.70 18.52 5.72
CA SER A 58 24.55 17.49 5.09
C SER A 58 23.76 16.39 4.33
N GLY A 59 22.48 16.64 4.05
CA GLY A 59 21.59 15.72 3.33
C GLY A 59 21.12 16.26 1.98
N ALA A 60 20.50 15.40 1.17
CA ALA A 60 19.87 15.83 -0.08
C ALA A 60 18.78 16.88 0.17
N SER A 61 18.58 17.78 -0.79
CA SER A 61 17.49 18.76 -0.70
C SER A 61 16.12 18.06 -0.66
N ILE A 62 15.13 18.68 0.00
CA ILE A 62 13.75 18.16 0.07
C ILE A 62 13.18 17.96 -1.34
N SER A 63 13.47 18.88 -2.27
CA SER A 63 13.03 18.77 -3.65
C SER A 63 13.63 17.56 -4.37
N THR A 64 14.93 17.31 -4.19
CA THR A 64 15.61 16.15 -4.77
C THR A 64 15.01 14.86 -4.24
N PHE A 65 14.83 14.79 -2.91
CA PHE A 65 14.20 13.64 -2.27
C PHE A 65 12.79 13.38 -2.83
N ALA A 66 11.94 14.41 -2.88
CA ALA A 66 10.56 14.30 -3.37
C ALA A 66 10.50 13.84 -4.84
N VAL A 67 11.33 14.42 -5.72
CA VAL A 67 11.36 14.04 -7.14
C VAL A 67 11.87 12.60 -7.31
N SER A 68 12.94 12.22 -6.62
CA SER A 68 13.46 10.84 -6.66
C SER A 68 12.44 9.83 -6.14
N THR A 69 11.73 10.15 -5.05
CA THR A 69 10.63 9.31 -4.55
C THR A 69 9.51 9.19 -5.56
N ALA A 70 9.07 10.29 -6.19
CA ALA A 70 8.01 10.26 -7.19
C ALA A 70 8.39 9.38 -8.40
N ILE A 71 9.61 9.53 -8.92
CA ILE A 71 10.14 8.68 -10.01
C ILE A 71 10.14 7.21 -9.58
N TRP A 72 10.61 6.92 -8.37
CA TRP A 72 10.63 5.57 -7.85
C TRP A 72 9.23 4.95 -7.76
N LEU A 73 8.24 5.70 -7.28
CA LEU A 73 6.85 5.22 -7.20
C LEU A 73 6.26 4.89 -8.58
N VAL A 74 6.60 5.66 -9.61
CA VAL A 74 6.21 5.35 -11.00
C VAL A 74 6.82 4.02 -11.44
N ILE A 75 8.11 3.80 -11.15
CA ILE A 75 8.82 2.55 -11.47
C ILE A 75 8.17 1.36 -10.75
N VAL A 76 7.88 1.49 -9.46
CA VAL A 76 7.19 0.48 -8.66
C VAL A 76 5.85 0.11 -9.31
N GLN A 77 5.06 1.13 -9.67
CA GLN A 77 3.73 0.90 -10.23
C GLN A 77 3.80 0.21 -11.59
N TRP A 78 4.72 0.61 -12.47
CA TRP A 78 4.88 0.01 -13.79
C TRP A 78 5.30 -1.45 -13.71
N LEU A 79 6.38 -1.75 -12.98
CA LEU A 79 6.89 -3.11 -12.84
C LEU A 79 5.87 -4.05 -12.19
N SER A 80 5.23 -3.59 -11.11
CA SER A 80 4.25 -4.39 -10.36
C SER A 80 3.00 -4.67 -11.19
N SER A 81 2.48 -3.66 -11.89
CA SER A 81 1.29 -3.82 -12.73
C SER A 81 1.58 -4.68 -13.96
N ALA A 82 2.76 -4.54 -14.57
CA ALA A 82 3.16 -5.36 -15.71
C ALA A 82 3.24 -6.85 -15.34
N VAL A 83 3.89 -7.18 -14.22
CA VAL A 83 4.04 -8.58 -13.77
C VAL A 83 2.69 -9.17 -13.35
N GLY A 84 1.90 -8.47 -12.53
CA GLY A 84 0.61 -8.99 -12.08
C GLY A 84 -0.40 -9.17 -13.21
N GLY A 85 -0.49 -8.19 -14.12
CA GLY A 85 -1.35 -8.27 -15.29
C GLY A 85 -0.94 -9.39 -16.24
N TYR A 86 0.38 -9.55 -16.49
CA TYR A 86 0.90 -10.63 -17.33
C TYR A 86 0.59 -12.02 -16.76
N LEU A 87 0.73 -12.20 -15.44
CA LEU A 87 0.39 -13.46 -14.77
C LEU A 87 -1.12 -13.75 -14.83
N ALA A 88 -1.96 -12.73 -14.61
CA ALA A 88 -3.42 -12.88 -14.70
C ALA A 88 -3.85 -13.28 -16.13
N GLY A 89 -3.24 -12.71 -17.17
CA GLY A 89 -3.51 -13.08 -18.56
C GLY A 89 -3.01 -14.50 -18.90
N ARG A 90 -1.81 -14.88 -18.43
CA ARG A 90 -1.22 -16.19 -18.75
C ARG A 90 -1.88 -17.39 -18.06
N LEU A 91 -2.44 -17.19 -16.87
CA LEU A 91 -3.06 -18.27 -16.09
C LEU A 91 -4.53 -18.52 -16.46
N ARG A 92 -5.13 -17.71 -17.34
CA ARG A 92 -6.53 -17.89 -17.76
C ARG A 92 -6.73 -19.24 -18.47
N THR A 93 -7.90 -19.85 -18.29
CA THR A 93 -8.32 -20.99 -19.09
C THR A 93 -8.50 -20.56 -20.56
N LYS A 94 -7.92 -21.33 -21.48
CA LYS A 94 -7.93 -21.00 -22.91
C LYS A 94 -9.26 -21.44 -23.53
N TRP A 95 -10.07 -20.48 -23.97
CA TRP A 95 -11.33 -20.73 -24.67
C TRP A 95 -11.04 -20.92 -26.15
N VAL A 96 -11.46 -22.05 -26.72
CA VAL A 96 -11.27 -22.40 -28.14
C VAL A 96 -12.55 -22.06 -28.90
N GLY A 97 -12.44 -21.32 -30.02
CA GLY A 97 -13.59 -21.01 -30.89
C GLY A 97 -14.27 -19.64 -30.68
N ILE A 98 -13.65 -18.72 -29.92
CA ILE A 98 -14.15 -17.35 -29.74
C ILE A 98 -13.32 -16.36 -30.59
N HIS A 99 -13.97 -15.31 -31.10
CA HIS A 99 -13.34 -14.21 -31.85
C HIS A 99 -12.15 -13.62 -31.07
N THR A 100 -11.06 -13.33 -31.79
CA THR A 100 -9.79 -12.84 -31.22
C THR A 100 -9.95 -11.58 -30.38
N ASP A 101 -10.86 -10.67 -30.75
CA ASP A 101 -11.07 -9.40 -30.05
C ASP A 101 -11.66 -9.56 -28.64
N GLU A 102 -12.60 -10.50 -28.47
CA GLU A 102 -13.19 -10.85 -27.19
C GLU A 102 -12.15 -11.50 -26.25
N VAL A 103 -11.18 -12.24 -26.83
CA VAL A 103 -10.06 -12.79 -26.07
C VAL A 103 -9.20 -11.67 -25.51
N TYR A 104 -8.87 -10.64 -26.30
CA TYR A 104 -8.09 -9.48 -25.85
C TYR A 104 -8.80 -8.65 -24.78
N PHE A 105 -10.11 -8.42 -24.92
CA PHE A 105 -10.90 -7.71 -23.93
C PHE A 105 -10.87 -8.42 -22.58
N ARG A 106 -11.06 -9.75 -22.58
CA ARG A 106 -11.04 -10.54 -21.34
C ARG A 106 -9.67 -10.59 -20.68
N ASP A 107 -8.58 -10.66 -21.44
CA ASP A 107 -7.22 -10.58 -20.88
C ASP A 107 -7.01 -9.26 -20.15
N THR A 108 -7.40 -8.17 -20.79
CA THR A 108 -7.28 -6.82 -20.24
C THR A 108 -8.16 -6.67 -18.99
N ALA A 109 -9.38 -7.22 -19.01
CA ALA A 109 -10.28 -7.22 -17.86
C ALA A 109 -9.71 -8.01 -16.67
N HIS A 110 -9.11 -9.18 -16.89
CA HIS A 110 -8.48 -9.96 -15.82
C HIS A 110 -7.25 -9.23 -15.27
N GLY A 111 -6.45 -8.61 -16.13
CA GLY A 111 -5.32 -7.78 -15.71
C GLY A 111 -5.77 -6.56 -14.89
N PHE A 112 -6.84 -5.89 -15.31
CA PHE A 112 -7.43 -4.77 -14.57
C PHE A 112 -7.98 -5.19 -13.20
N LEU A 113 -8.69 -6.33 -13.12
CA LEU A 113 -9.19 -6.87 -11.85
C LEU A 113 -8.04 -7.28 -10.92
N ALA A 114 -6.97 -7.87 -11.47
CA ALA A 114 -5.77 -8.20 -10.71
C ALA A 114 -5.09 -6.94 -10.16
N TRP A 115 -4.99 -5.88 -10.97
CA TRP A 115 -4.49 -4.57 -10.53
C TRP A 115 -5.36 -3.95 -9.43
N ALA A 116 -6.68 -3.98 -9.58
CA ALA A 116 -7.61 -3.44 -8.59
C ALA A 116 -7.48 -4.18 -7.25
N LEU A 117 -7.45 -5.51 -7.29
CA LEU A 117 -7.29 -6.33 -6.10
C LEU A 117 -5.92 -6.13 -5.44
N ALA A 118 -4.84 -6.05 -6.23
CA ALA A 118 -3.50 -5.74 -5.70
C ALA A 118 -3.47 -4.39 -4.99
N THR A 119 -4.07 -3.36 -5.60
CA THR A 119 -4.16 -2.02 -5.01
C THR A 119 -4.88 -2.05 -3.66
N LEU A 120 -6.01 -2.77 -3.56
CA LEU A 120 -6.73 -2.92 -2.30
C LEU A 120 -5.90 -3.66 -1.23
N LEU A 121 -5.16 -4.70 -1.61
CA LEU A 121 -4.27 -5.41 -0.68
C LEU A 121 -3.15 -4.50 -0.18
N VAL A 122 -2.48 -3.78 -1.07
CA VAL A 122 -1.40 -2.85 -0.73
C VAL A 122 -1.93 -1.73 0.16
N VAL A 123 -3.04 -1.08 -0.22
CA VAL A 123 -3.65 -0.01 0.59
C VAL A 123 -4.10 -0.53 1.95
N GLY A 124 -4.69 -1.73 2.00
CA GLY A 124 -5.12 -2.34 3.27
C GLY A 124 -3.94 -2.59 4.21
N VAL A 125 -2.86 -3.21 3.70
CA VAL A 125 -1.70 -3.55 4.54
C VAL A 125 -0.84 -2.33 4.85
N LEU A 126 -0.41 -1.55 3.85
CA LEU A 126 0.41 -0.35 4.06
C LEU A 126 -0.36 0.73 4.80
N GLY A 127 -1.64 0.92 4.49
CA GLY A 127 -2.49 1.90 5.18
C GLY A 127 -2.64 1.56 6.67
N SER A 128 -2.81 0.27 7.00
CA SER A 128 -2.85 -0.19 8.38
C SER A 128 -1.50 0.00 9.09
N ALA A 129 -0.41 -0.41 8.44
CA ALA A 129 0.94 -0.26 8.99
C ALA A 129 1.31 1.21 9.22
N LEU A 130 0.99 2.09 8.27
CA LEU A 130 1.21 3.53 8.37
C LEU A 130 0.38 4.14 9.50
N SER A 131 -0.90 3.77 9.62
CA SER A 131 -1.77 4.24 10.70
C SER A 131 -1.23 3.83 12.08
N ALA A 132 -0.74 2.59 12.21
CA ALA A 132 -0.11 2.10 13.43
C ALA A 132 1.22 2.82 13.74
N ALA A 133 2.04 3.09 12.72
CA ALA A 133 3.30 3.82 12.87
C ALA A 133 3.06 5.27 13.35
N ILE A 134 2.05 5.95 12.78
CA ILE A 134 1.67 7.30 13.22
C ILE A 134 1.15 7.27 14.66
N GLY A 135 0.25 6.34 14.99
CA GLY A 135 -0.31 6.22 16.34
C GLY A 135 0.76 5.97 17.40
N SER A 136 1.68 5.05 17.14
CA SER A 136 2.81 4.75 18.05
C SER A 136 3.78 5.93 18.18
N GLY A 137 4.05 6.66 17.10
CA GLY A 137 4.88 7.88 17.14
C GLY A 137 4.27 8.99 18.00
N VAL A 138 2.97 9.24 17.86
CA VAL A 138 2.24 10.22 18.69
C VAL A 138 2.25 9.79 20.16
N GLN A 139 2.04 8.50 20.43
CA GLN A 139 2.08 7.98 21.79
C GLN A 139 3.47 8.11 22.41
N ALA A 140 4.53 7.80 21.67
CA ALA A 140 5.91 7.98 22.12
C ALA A 140 6.23 9.45 22.42
N ALA A 141 5.83 10.37 21.54
CA ALA A 141 6.01 11.80 21.75
C ALA A 141 5.25 12.30 22.99
N SER A 142 4.00 11.86 23.17
CA SER A 142 3.20 12.20 24.36
C SER A 142 3.79 11.65 25.64
N THR A 143 4.36 10.44 25.60
CA THR A 143 5.05 9.82 26.74
C THR A 143 6.30 10.61 27.10
N ALA A 144 7.11 10.98 26.11
CA ALA A 144 8.30 11.82 26.32
C ALA A 144 7.93 13.20 26.88
N ALA A 145 6.89 13.85 26.34
CA ALA A 145 6.41 15.14 26.83
C ALA A 145 5.86 15.06 28.26
N SER A 146 5.09 14.02 28.59
CA SER A 146 4.58 13.79 29.94
C SER A 146 5.70 13.47 30.93
N GLY A 147 6.70 12.69 30.54
CA GLY A 147 7.90 12.43 31.34
C GLY A 147 8.72 13.69 31.57
N ALA A 148 8.87 14.55 30.57
CA ALA A 148 9.53 15.85 30.72
C ALA A 148 8.74 16.79 31.65
N ALA A 149 7.41 16.82 31.53
CA ALA A 149 6.56 17.62 32.41
C ALA A 149 6.57 17.12 33.87
N MET A 150 6.53 15.80 34.07
CA MET A 150 6.67 15.18 35.40
C MET A 150 8.06 15.47 35.99
N GLY A 151 9.12 15.35 35.21
CA GLY A 151 10.48 15.71 35.61
C GLY A 151 10.62 17.18 35.98
N ALA A 152 10.01 18.09 35.21
CA ALA A 152 9.98 19.52 35.52
C ALA A 152 9.20 19.82 36.81
N SER A 153 8.05 19.16 37.03
CA SER A 153 7.25 19.32 38.25
C SER A 153 7.94 18.74 39.50
N ALA A 154 8.65 17.63 39.37
CA ALA A 154 9.46 17.04 40.44
C ALA A 154 10.69 17.91 40.77
N GLY A 155 11.32 18.51 39.74
CA GLY A 155 12.38 19.51 39.95
C GLY A 155 11.87 20.77 40.65
N ALA A 156 10.68 21.25 40.28
CA ALA A 156 10.06 22.42 40.91
C ALA A 156 9.67 22.17 42.38
N SER A 157 9.12 21.00 42.71
CA SER A 157 8.77 20.63 44.09
C SER A 157 9.99 20.38 44.96
N ALA A 158 11.05 19.75 44.42
CA ALA A 158 12.33 19.61 45.13
C ALA A 158 12.95 20.98 45.47
N ASN A 159 12.87 21.95 44.55
CA ASN A 159 13.37 23.31 44.77
C ASN A 159 12.54 24.09 45.80
N ALA A 160 11.21 23.88 45.83
CA ALA A 160 10.33 24.48 46.83
C ALA A 160 10.56 23.91 48.25
N ASN A 161 10.84 22.60 48.36
CA ASN A 161 11.19 21.96 49.63
C ASN A 161 12.57 22.43 50.16
N GLY A 162 13.55 22.65 49.28
CA GLY A 162 14.86 23.22 49.66
C GLY A 162 14.72 24.64 50.24
N ALA A 163 13.99 25.52 49.55
CA ALA A 163 13.73 26.88 50.03
C ALA A 163 12.97 26.92 51.37
N SER A 164 12.08 25.96 51.61
CA SER A 164 11.35 25.84 52.89
C SER A 164 12.24 25.35 54.03
N ALA A 165 13.20 24.47 53.75
CA ALA A 165 14.17 23.97 54.73
C ALA A 165 15.20 25.05 55.14
N ASP A 166 15.63 25.88 54.19
CA ASP A 166 16.55 27.01 54.48
C ASP A 166 15.87 28.06 55.39
N ASN A 167 14.61 28.39 55.13
CA ASN A 167 13.83 29.28 56.00
C ASN A 167 13.55 28.66 57.38
N ALA A 168 13.49 27.33 57.44
CA ALA A 168 13.33 26.57 58.68
C ALA A 168 14.64 26.40 59.47
N THR A 169 15.79 26.81 58.95
CA THR A 169 17.06 26.77 59.70
C THR A 169 17.48 28.17 60.14
N SER A 170 16.99 29.22 59.47
CA SER A 170 17.24 30.60 59.87
C SER A 170 16.50 31.06 61.13
N TYR A 171 15.51 30.32 61.63
CA TYR A 171 14.84 30.65 62.91
C TYR A 171 15.56 30.08 64.14
N LEU A 172 16.58 29.23 63.95
CA LEU A 172 17.33 28.55 65.02
C LEU A 172 18.70 29.20 65.31
N VAL A 173 18.99 30.35 64.69
CA VAL A 173 20.23 31.13 64.87
C VAL A 173 19.92 32.53 65.35
#